data_AF-A0A9C7UZW9-F1
#
_entry.id   AF-A0A9C7UZW9-F1
#
_cell.length_a   1.000
_cell.length_b   1.000
_cell.length_c   1.000
_cell.angle_alpha   90.00
_cell.angle_beta   90.00
_cell.angle_gamma   90.00
#
_symmetry.space_group_name_H-M   'P 1'
#
loop_
_entity.id
_entity.type
_entity.pdbx_description
1 polymer ?
#
loop_
_entity_poly.entity_id
_entity_poly.type
_entity_poly.pdbx_seq_one_letter_code
_entity_poly.pdbx_strand_id
1 'polypeptide(L)'
;NVVIYRTPLHQSIVREPSHCFSCGNRLKWYDMFPIFSWIILRGKCRFCGSRISPRYMIMEALCAVSYLGAFLVYGFSWEFAVACVLFAVLIVLSGIDIDHFEIPYWCSITVAVLGIAAFFIPWGNSMLSPWYERLISFGVVVVMFIILVLIGGMGGGDLQLMAGASLLLGYRVFPALFIGIVLGAIYGITRKIRDHKAELEMTRKIRQIALDWYQDQLDRDVGYVLAGHDDVIVGTITGGKPDIEWEFLDEKAWKGVPDKSALSKSIREQITTEREGAFRITIREDQITRVKYSRRMVFGPFLSVGIAAAFLFGSQIISWYIGLMSI
;
A
#
# COMPACT_ATOMS: atom_id res chain seq x y z
N ASN A 1 -15.08 3.34 -5.81
CA ASN A 1 -15.78 3.94 -4.65
C ASN A 1 -16.41 2.91 -3.72
N VAL A 2 -17.55 2.30 -4.07
CA VAL A 2 -18.19 1.29 -3.19
C VAL A 2 -17.24 0.13 -2.87
N VAL A 3 -16.53 -0.37 -3.87
CA VAL A 3 -15.55 -1.45 -3.69
C VAL A 3 -14.44 -1.05 -2.73
N ILE A 4 -13.90 0.17 -2.85
CA ILE A 4 -12.82 0.68 -1.98
C ILE A 4 -13.28 0.72 -0.52
N TYR A 5 -14.51 1.18 -0.28
CA TYR A 5 -15.05 1.31 1.07
C TYR A 5 -15.45 -0.03 1.69
N ARG A 6 -16.11 -0.92 0.93
CA ARG A 6 -16.72 -2.15 1.46
C ARG A 6 -15.77 -3.32 1.57
N THR A 7 -14.75 -3.40 0.71
CA THR A 7 -13.81 -4.54 0.66
C THR A 7 -13.08 -4.74 1.98
N PRO A 8 -12.49 -3.70 2.62
CA PRO A 8 -11.79 -3.86 3.89
C PRO A 8 -12.73 -4.18 5.06
N LEU A 9 -14.00 -3.76 4.95
CA LEU A 9 -15.04 -4.03 5.96
C LEU A 9 -15.70 -5.40 5.80
N HIS A 10 -15.24 -6.23 4.86
CA HIS A 10 -15.85 -7.51 4.48
C HIS A 10 -17.36 -7.41 4.17
N GLN A 11 -17.81 -6.24 3.72
CA GLN A 11 -19.20 -5.98 3.39
C GLN A 11 -19.51 -6.43 1.95
N SER A 12 -20.76 -6.80 1.72
CA SER A 12 -21.19 -7.22 0.39
C SER A 12 -21.14 -6.06 -0.62
N ILE A 13 -20.42 -6.25 -1.73
CA ILE A 13 -20.33 -5.25 -2.80
C ILE A 13 -21.64 -5.19 -3.60
N VAL A 14 -22.32 -6.32 -3.75
CA VAL A 14 -23.45 -6.50 -4.69
C VAL A 14 -24.83 -6.37 -4.03
N ARG A 15 -25.01 -6.87 -2.79
CA ARG A 15 -26.36 -7.03 -2.21
C ARG A 15 -26.97 -5.70 -1.73
N GLU A 16 -26.15 -4.77 -1.28
CA GLU A 16 -26.65 -3.50 -0.72
C GLU A 16 -26.55 -2.34 -1.72
N PRO A 17 -27.66 -1.63 -2.00
CA PRO A 17 -27.62 -0.46 -2.86
C PRO A 17 -26.80 0.68 -2.24
N SER A 18 -26.26 1.55 -3.09
CA SER A 18 -25.57 2.76 -2.66
C SER A 18 -26.52 3.67 -1.85
N HIS A 19 -26.09 4.13 -0.69
CA HIS A 19 -26.86 5.00 0.20
C HIS A 19 -26.02 6.18 0.68
N CYS A 20 -26.69 7.26 1.11
CA CYS A 20 -26.01 8.38 1.75
C CYS A 20 -25.60 8.01 3.18
N PHE A 21 -24.34 8.24 3.54
CA PHE A 21 -23.80 7.97 4.88
C PHE A 21 -24.43 8.82 5.99
N SER A 22 -25.06 9.96 5.66
CA SER A 22 -25.66 10.84 6.68
C SER A 22 -27.15 10.58 6.90
N CYS A 23 -27.92 10.33 5.85
CA CYS A 23 -29.37 10.16 5.96
C CYS A 23 -29.87 8.75 5.66
N GLY A 24 -28.99 7.83 5.27
CA GLY A 24 -29.35 6.45 4.92
C GLY A 24 -30.20 6.32 3.66
N ASN A 25 -30.60 7.42 3.01
CA ASN A 25 -31.48 7.35 1.86
C ASN A 25 -30.76 6.72 0.66
N ARG A 26 -31.49 5.88 -0.08
CA ARG A 26 -30.99 5.18 -1.26
C ARG A 26 -30.69 6.17 -2.38
N LEU A 27 -29.49 6.09 -2.94
CA LEU A 27 -29.10 6.86 -4.12
C LEU A 27 -29.82 6.31 -5.37
N LYS A 28 -30.40 7.20 -6.17
CA LYS A 28 -30.99 6.83 -7.45
C LYS A 28 -29.88 6.66 -8.50
N TRP A 29 -30.16 5.95 -9.58
CA TRP A 29 -29.17 5.63 -10.62
C TRP A 29 -28.48 6.87 -11.20
N TYR A 30 -29.19 7.99 -11.37
CA TYR A 30 -28.58 9.23 -11.86
C TYR A 30 -27.68 9.91 -10.81
N ASP A 31 -27.92 9.68 -9.52
CA ASP A 31 -27.01 10.12 -8.44
C ASP A 31 -25.77 9.19 -8.34
N MET A 32 -25.74 8.07 -9.10
CA MET A 32 -24.60 7.15 -9.23
C MET A 32 -23.61 7.54 -10.33
N PHE A 33 -23.76 8.74 -10.92
CA PHE A 33 -22.67 9.41 -11.63
C PHE A 33 -22.07 10.54 -10.77
N PRO A 34 -21.24 10.25 -9.75
CA PRO A 34 -20.75 11.24 -8.81
C PRO A 34 -20.09 12.46 -9.42
N ILE A 35 -19.36 12.41 -10.54
CA ILE A 35 -18.84 13.65 -11.13
C ILE A 35 -19.97 14.63 -11.47
N PHE A 36 -20.94 14.20 -12.28
CA PHE A 36 -22.06 15.04 -12.69
C PHE A 36 -22.95 15.40 -11.51
N SER A 37 -23.26 14.42 -10.66
CA SER A 37 -24.12 14.59 -9.49
C SER A 37 -23.49 15.55 -8.47
N TRP A 38 -22.19 15.45 -8.22
CA TRP A 38 -21.48 16.30 -7.28
C TRP A 38 -21.37 17.74 -7.80
N ILE A 39 -21.11 17.95 -9.09
CA ILE A 39 -21.11 19.30 -9.71
C ILE A 39 -22.50 19.93 -9.61
N ILE A 40 -23.55 19.21 -10.02
CA ILE A 40 -24.94 19.71 -10.00
C ILE A 40 -25.42 19.99 -8.57
N LEU A 41 -25.12 19.08 -7.64
CA LEU A 41 -25.53 19.20 -6.23
C LEU A 41 -24.55 20.03 -5.38
N ARG A 42 -23.51 20.64 -6.00
CA ARG A 42 -22.44 21.42 -5.33
C ARG A 42 -21.82 20.71 -4.13
N GLY A 43 -21.58 19.41 -4.30
CA GLY A 43 -21.00 18.54 -3.28
C GLY A 43 -21.89 18.29 -2.07
N LYS A 44 -23.21 18.43 -2.20
CA LYS A 44 -24.18 18.15 -1.14
C LYS A 44 -25.11 17.00 -1.49
N CYS A 45 -25.57 16.25 -0.49
CA CYS A 45 -26.62 15.27 -0.67
C CYS A 45 -27.93 15.97 -1.08
N ARG A 46 -28.63 15.41 -2.08
CA ARG A 46 -29.93 15.92 -2.55
C ARG A 46 -31.01 15.95 -1.46
N PHE A 47 -30.96 15.01 -0.51
CA PHE A 47 -32.01 14.84 0.50
C PHE A 47 -31.71 15.60 1.80
N CYS A 48 -30.51 15.42 2.36
CA CYS A 48 -30.16 16.00 3.67
C CYS A 48 -29.19 17.18 3.61
N GLY A 49 -28.69 17.55 2.42
CA GLY A 49 -27.74 18.66 2.26
C GLY A 49 -26.35 18.41 2.86
N SER A 50 -26.07 17.20 3.39
CA SER A 50 -24.77 16.86 3.97
C SER A 50 -23.68 16.90 2.90
N ARG A 51 -22.45 17.26 3.30
CA ARG A 51 -21.33 17.37 2.36
C ARG A 51 -20.87 15.98 1.92
N ILE A 52 -20.74 15.78 0.62
CA ILE A 52 -20.17 14.58 0.01
C ILE A 52 -18.67 14.81 -0.18
N SER A 53 -17.85 13.90 0.34
CA SER A 53 -16.39 13.99 0.24
C SER A 53 -15.94 14.12 -1.23
N PRO A 54 -15.04 15.06 -1.57
CA PRO A 54 -14.52 15.21 -2.93
C PRO A 54 -13.72 13.98 -3.39
N ARG A 55 -13.31 13.10 -2.47
CA ARG A 55 -12.65 11.82 -2.78
C ARG A 55 -13.43 10.98 -3.79
N TYR A 56 -14.75 10.92 -3.68
CA TYR A 56 -15.60 10.15 -4.59
C TYR A 56 -15.50 10.65 -6.04
N MET A 57 -15.52 11.98 -6.21
CA MET A 57 -15.36 12.64 -7.50
C MET A 57 -13.95 12.43 -8.07
N ILE A 58 -12.91 12.55 -7.24
CA ILE A 58 -11.51 12.38 -7.66
C ILE A 58 -11.28 10.95 -8.19
N MET A 59 -11.77 9.92 -7.48
CA MET A 59 -11.58 8.53 -7.90
C MET A 59 -12.27 8.22 -9.23
N GLU A 60 -13.43 8.83 -9.50
CA GLU A 60 -14.13 8.67 -10.77
C GLU A 60 -13.51 9.46 -11.89
N ALA A 61 -13.07 10.69 -11.62
CA ALA A 61 -12.35 11.50 -12.60
C ALA A 61 -11.06 10.79 -13.00
N LEU A 62 -10.35 10.20 -12.05
CA LEU A 62 -9.17 9.39 -12.31
C LEU A 62 -9.50 8.20 -13.22
N CYS A 63 -10.58 7.46 -12.93
CA CYS A 63 -11.02 6.35 -13.77
C CYS A 63 -11.37 6.81 -15.20
N ALA A 64 -12.14 7.88 -15.33
CA ALA A 64 -12.53 8.45 -16.62
C ALA A 64 -11.32 8.92 -17.44
N VAL A 65 -10.38 9.62 -16.80
CA VAL A 65 -9.13 10.09 -17.44
C VAL A 65 -8.25 8.89 -17.85
N SER A 66 -8.12 7.87 -16.99
CA SER A 66 -7.37 6.67 -17.31
C SER A 66 -7.97 5.91 -18.50
N TYR A 67 -9.30 5.80 -18.58
CA TYR A 67 -9.98 5.16 -19.69
C TYR A 67 -9.89 5.98 -20.98
N LEU A 68 -10.04 7.30 -20.89
CA LEU A 68 -9.81 8.18 -22.03
C LEU A 68 -8.37 8.05 -22.54
N GLY A 69 -7.38 8.03 -21.65
CA GLY A 69 -5.98 7.82 -21.99
C GLY A 69 -5.74 6.48 -22.69
N ALA A 70 -6.33 5.39 -22.18
CA ALA A 70 -6.26 4.08 -22.83
C ALA A 70 -6.90 4.11 -24.23
N PHE A 71 -8.06 4.75 -24.36
CA PHE A 71 -8.76 4.87 -25.64
C PHE A 71 -7.96 5.65 -26.68
N LEU A 72 -7.29 6.74 -26.27
CA LEU A 72 -6.45 7.54 -27.16
C LEU A 72 -5.20 6.79 -27.63
N VAL A 73 -4.67 5.85 -26.84
CA VAL A 73 -3.48 5.07 -27.19
C VAL A 73 -3.81 3.83 -28.03
N TYR A 74 -4.87 3.10 -27.68
CA TYR A 74 -5.18 1.79 -28.29
C TYR A 74 -6.41 1.79 -29.20
N GLY A 75 -7.28 2.80 -29.10
CA GLY A 75 -8.58 2.79 -29.78
C GLY A 75 -9.52 1.68 -29.27
N PHE A 76 -10.45 1.25 -30.10
CA PHE A 76 -11.31 0.08 -29.81
C PHE A 76 -10.57 -1.22 -30.13
N SER A 77 -9.72 -1.65 -29.20
CA SER A 77 -8.93 -2.89 -29.32
C SER A 77 -9.04 -3.78 -28.08
N TRP A 78 -8.42 -4.96 -28.12
CA TRP A 78 -8.39 -5.84 -26.97
C TRP A 78 -7.48 -5.31 -25.85
N GLU A 79 -6.42 -4.59 -26.21
CA GLU A 79 -5.54 -3.88 -25.28
C GLU A 79 -6.31 -2.81 -24.52
N PHE A 80 -7.24 -2.10 -25.17
CA PHE A 80 -8.13 -1.15 -24.49
C PHE A 80 -9.02 -1.84 -23.44
N ALA A 81 -9.63 -2.98 -23.79
CA ALA A 81 -10.44 -3.74 -22.83
C ALA A 81 -9.61 -4.20 -21.61
N VAL A 82 -8.41 -4.70 -21.84
CA VAL A 82 -7.45 -5.07 -20.78
C VAL A 82 -7.06 -3.85 -19.95
N ALA A 83 -6.80 -2.70 -20.57
CA ALA A 83 -6.47 -1.45 -19.89
C ALA A 83 -7.61 -0.99 -18.97
N CYS A 84 -8.87 -1.08 -19.41
CA CYS A 84 -10.02 -0.69 -18.60
C CYS A 84 -10.12 -1.52 -17.32
N VAL A 85 -9.93 -2.84 -17.42
CA VAL A 85 -9.95 -3.72 -16.23
C VAL A 85 -8.74 -3.44 -15.34
N LEU A 86 -7.54 -3.37 -15.93
CA LEU A 86 -6.31 -3.09 -15.20
C LEU A 86 -6.40 -1.77 -14.43
N PHE A 87 -6.78 -0.67 -15.08
CA PHE A 87 -6.83 0.64 -14.45
C PHE A 87 -7.89 0.73 -13.37
N ALA A 88 -9.06 0.08 -13.54
CA ALA A 88 -10.04 -0.02 -12.46
C ALA A 88 -9.47 -0.72 -11.23
N VAL A 89 -8.80 -1.86 -11.43
CA VAL A 89 -8.18 -2.62 -10.33
C VAL A 89 -7.08 -1.82 -9.66
N LEU A 90 -6.20 -1.16 -10.42
CA LEU A 90 -5.11 -0.34 -9.88
C LEU A 90 -5.63 0.86 -9.07
N ILE A 91 -6.68 1.53 -9.54
CA ILE A 91 -7.32 2.63 -8.81
C ILE A 91 -7.97 2.14 -7.52
N VAL A 92 -8.68 1.00 -7.57
CA VAL A 92 -9.30 0.40 -6.38
C VAL A 92 -8.25 -0.03 -5.37
N LEU A 93 -7.21 -0.73 -5.81
CA LEU A 93 -6.07 -1.14 -4.99
C LEU A 93 -5.41 0.07 -4.34
N SER A 94 -5.09 1.11 -5.13
CA SER A 94 -4.48 2.35 -4.60
C SER A 94 -5.36 3.01 -3.56
N GLY A 95 -6.68 3.03 -3.79
CA GLY A 95 -7.64 3.61 -2.85
C GLY A 95 -7.75 2.83 -1.53
N ILE A 96 -7.61 1.50 -1.58
CA ILE A 96 -7.64 0.63 -0.38
C ILE A 96 -6.31 0.72 0.36
N ASP A 97 -5.18 0.69 -0.35
CA ASP A 97 -3.84 0.73 0.24
C ASP A 97 -3.59 2.06 0.97
N ILE A 98 -4.09 3.19 0.43
CA ILE A 98 -4.03 4.50 1.12
C ILE A 98 -4.79 4.49 2.45
N ASP A 99 -5.88 3.75 2.55
CA ASP A 99 -6.75 3.76 3.72
C ASP A 99 -6.36 2.71 4.77
N HIS A 100 -5.93 1.52 4.34
CA HIS A 100 -5.76 0.34 5.20
C HIS A 100 -4.36 -0.28 5.13
N PHE A 101 -3.44 0.23 4.30
CA PHE A 101 -2.09 -0.33 4.11
C PHE A 101 -2.08 -1.82 3.74
N GLU A 102 -3.13 -2.26 3.06
CA GLU A 102 -3.35 -3.65 2.66
C GLU A 102 -3.70 -3.73 1.18
N ILE A 103 -3.16 -4.75 0.51
CA ILE A 103 -3.49 -5.08 -0.86
C ILE A 103 -4.44 -6.27 -0.87
N PRO A 104 -5.70 -6.10 -1.31
CA PRO A 104 -6.65 -7.20 -1.37
C PRO A 104 -6.20 -8.26 -2.37
N TYR A 105 -6.23 -9.54 -1.97
CA TYR A 105 -5.81 -10.66 -2.79
C TYR A 105 -6.51 -10.72 -4.17
N TRP A 106 -7.81 -10.40 -4.23
CA TRP A 106 -8.57 -10.44 -5.48
C TRP A 106 -8.08 -9.42 -6.52
N CYS A 107 -7.51 -8.29 -6.09
CA CYS A 107 -6.89 -7.31 -6.99
C CYS A 107 -5.64 -7.92 -7.66
N SER A 108 -4.74 -8.49 -6.86
CA SER A 108 -3.51 -9.15 -7.36
C SER A 108 -3.84 -10.34 -8.27
N ILE A 109 -4.82 -11.15 -7.89
CA ILE A 109 -5.33 -12.27 -8.71
C ILE A 109 -5.87 -11.75 -10.04
N THR A 110 -6.64 -10.65 -10.04
CA THR A 110 -7.18 -10.09 -11.29
C THR A 110 -6.06 -9.67 -12.24
N VAL A 111 -5.02 -9.01 -11.73
CA VAL A 111 -3.85 -8.63 -12.54
C VAL A 111 -3.11 -9.88 -13.06
N ALA A 112 -2.96 -10.92 -12.24
CA ALA A 112 -2.34 -12.18 -12.66
C ALA A 112 -3.16 -12.89 -13.75
N VAL A 113 -4.49 -12.93 -13.62
CA VAL A 113 -5.40 -13.50 -14.64
C VAL A 113 -5.31 -12.72 -15.94
N LEU A 114 -5.27 -11.38 -15.90
CA LEU A 114 -5.02 -10.57 -17.09
C LEU A 114 -3.65 -10.89 -17.70
N GLY A 115 -2.62 -11.08 -16.87
CA GLY A 115 -1.29 -11.46 -17.30
C GLY A 115 -1.25 -12.81 -18.02
N ILE A 116 -1.94 -13.82 -17.50
CA ILE A 116 -2.07 -15.14 -18.13
C ILE A 116 -2.88 -15.04 -19.43
N ALA A 117 -4.00 -14.32 -19.41
CA ALA A 117 -4.82 -14.12 -20.60
C ALA A 117 -4.03 -13.46 -21.73
N ALA A 118 -3.11 -12.55 -21.40
CA ALA A 118 -2.26 -11.85 -22.36
C ALA A 118 -1.28 -12.77 -23.13
N PHE A 119 -1.11 -14.04 -22.73
CA PHE A 119 -0.37 -15.03 -23.54
C PHE A 119 -1.18 -15.52 -24.74
N PHE A 120 -2.51 -15.48 -24.65
CA PHE A 120 -3.43 -16.01 -25.66
C PHE A 120 -4.07 -14.92 -26.53
N ILE A 121 -3.87 -13.66 -26.16
CA ILE A 121 -4.44 -12.50 -26.82
C ILE A 121 -3.41 -11.91 -27.81
N PRO A 122 -3.79 -11.65 -29.07
CA PRO A 122 -2.95 -10.91 -30.01
C PRO A 122 -2.65 -9.52 -29.46
N TRP A 123 -1.37 -9.14 -29.44
CA TRP A 123 -0.94 -7.83 -28.96
C TRP A 123 -0.28 -7.08 -30.12
N GLY A 124 -0.93 -6.02 -30.60
CA GLY A 124 -0.53 -5.30 -31.81
C GLY A 124 -0.58 -6.15 -33.09
N ASN A 125 0.31 -5.85 -34.04
CA ASN A 125 0.33 -6.48 -35.37
C ASN A 125 0.94 -7.89 -35.39
N SER A 126 1.47 -8.36 -34.26
CA SER A 126 2.05 -9.69 -34.09
C SER A 126 1.04 -10.64 -33.45
N MET A 127 0.80 -11.78 -34.10
CA MET A 127 -0.19 -12.77 -33.68
C MET A 127 0.15 -13.43 -32.34
N LEU A 128 1.43 -13.43 -31.94
CA LEU A 128 1.93 -13.96 -30.68
C LEU A 128 2.93 -12.96 -30.07
N SER A 129 2.59 -12.40 -28.90
CA SER A 129 3.57 -11.76 -28.02
C SER A 129 4.65 -12.80 -27.67
N PRO A 130 5.95 -12.43 -27.62
CA PRO A 130 6.99 -13.41 -27.29
C PRO A 130 6.82 -13.88 -25.84
N TRP A 131 6.22 -15.06 -25.66
CA TRP A 131 5.86 -15.61 -24.35
C TRP A 131 7.06 -15.74 -23.41
N TYR A 132 8.26 -15.96 -23.98
CA TYR A 132 9.50 -16.06 -23.23
C TYR A 132 9.84 -14.74 -22.51
N GLU A 133 9.53 -13.57 -23.08
CA GLU A 133 9.81 -12.27 -22.44
C GLU A 133 8.98 -12.09 -21.16
N ARG A 134 7.73 -12.56 -21.18
CA ARG A 134 6.82 -12.53 -20.02
C ARG A 134 7.29 -13.46 -18.91
N LEU A 135 7.75 -14.66 -19.25
CA LEU A 135 8.28 -15.60 -18.25
C LEU A 135 9.63 -15.15 -17.68
N ILE A 136 10.52 -14.62 -18.51
CA ILE A 136 11.82 -14.10 -18.06
C ILE A 136 11.60 -12.92 -17.11
N SER A 137 10.77 -11.94 -17.51
CA SER A 137 10.46 -10.79 -16.66
C SER A 137 9.76 -11.20 -15.36
N PHE A 138 8.84 -12.16 -15.39
CA PHE A 138 8.23 -12.72 -14.19
C PHE A 138 9.26 -13.33 -13.24
N GLY A 139 10.16 -14.18 -13.75
CA GLY A 139 11.21 -14.80 -12.95
C GLY A 139 12.12 -13.75 -12.29
N VAL A 140 12.57 -12.75 -13.05
CA VAL A 140 13.44 -11.68 -12.53
C VAL A 140 12.73 -10.84 -11.46
N VAL A 141 11.48 -10.41 -11.71
CA VAL A 141 10.73 -9.57 -10.77
C VAL A 141 10.43 -10.33 -9.48
N VAL A 142 10.00 -11.59 -9.56
CA VAL A 142 9.70 -12.40 -8.39
C VAL A 142 10.95 -12.63 -7.54
N VAL A 143 12.08 -12.99 -8.14
CA VAL A 143 13.34 -13.17 -7.40
C VAL A 143 13.77 -11.87 -6.72
N MET A 144 13.76 -10.76 -7.46
CA MET A 144 14.13 -9.44 -6.91
C MET A 144 13.25 -9.06 -5.72
N PHE A 145 11.93 -9.26 -5.81
CA PHE A 145 11.00 -8.91 -4.75
C PHE A 145 11.04 -9.88 -3.57
N ILE A 146 11.29 -11.17 -3.81
CA ILE A 146 11.53 -12.13 -2.72
C ILE A 146 12.74 -11.70 -1.90
N ILE A 147 13.83 -11.30 -2.56
CA ILE A 147 15.02 -10.78 -1.86
C ILE A 147 14.65 -9.54 -1.03
N LEU A 148 13.87 -8.61 -1.59
CA LEU A 148 13.41 -7.41 -0.86
C LEU A 148 12.52 -7.74 0.35
N VAL A 149 11.62 -8.71 0.21
CA VAL A 149 10.74 -9.17 1.30
C VAL A 149 11.56 -9.86 2.39
N LEU A 150 12.55 -10.69 2.03
CA LEU A 150 13.45 -11.35 2.99
C LEU A 150 14.32 -10.35 3.76
N ILE A 151 14.67 -9.21 3.14
CA ILE A 151 15.39 -8.10 3.79
C ILE A 151 14.45 -7.26 4.68
N GLY A 152 13.14 -7.53 4.67
CA GLY A 152 12.14 -6.73 5.38
C GLY A 152 11.94 -5.34 4.77
N GLY A 153 12.33 -5.16 3.51
CA GLY A 153 12.29 -3.86 2.83
C GLY A 153 10.90 -3.49 2.31
N MET A 154 10.03 -4.47 2.06
CA MET A 154 8.76 -4.24 1.38
C MET A 154 7.73 -5.34 1.69
N GLY A 155 6.43 -5.01 1.60
CA GLY A 155 5.34 -5.93 1.93
C GLY A 155 5.10 -7.02 0.87
N GLY A 156 4.63 -8.19 1.31
CA GLY A 156 4.30 -9.30 0.39
C GLY A 156 3.18 -8.99 -0.61
N GLY A 157 2.29 -8.03 -0.30
CA GLY A 157 1.25 -7.58 -1.23
C GLY A 157 1.81 -6.94 -2.50
N ASP A 158 2.86 -6.11 -2.36
CA ASP A 158 3.53 -5.44 -3.48
C ASP A 158 4.23 -6.45 -4.40
N LEU A 159 4.80 -7.52 -3.82
CA LEU A 159 5.34 -8.67 -4.57
C LEU A 159 4.27 -9.34 -5.43
N GLN A 160 3.08 -9.61 -4.89
CA GLN A 160 2.00 -10.25 -5.64
C GLN A 160 1.49 -9.36 -6.79
N LEU A 161 1.37 -8.06 -6.55
CA LEU A 161 0.97 -7.10 -7.58
C LEU A 161 2.00 -7.06 -8.72
N MET A 162 3.29 -6.94 -8.40
CA MET A 162 4.35 -6.86 -9.41
C MET A 162 4.59 -8.20 -10.13
N ALA A 163 4.36 -9.32 -9.45
CA ALA A 163 4.35 -10.65 -10.07
C ALA A 163 3.24 -10.75 -11.13
N GLY A 164 2.00 -10.34 -10.82
CA GLY A 164 0.94 -10.29 -11.82
C GLY A 164 1.23 -9.29 -12.96
N ALA A 165 1.74 -8.11 -12.62
CA ALA A 165 2.06 -7.06 -13.59
C ALA A 165 3.18 -7.46 -14.54
N SER A 166 4.19 -8.21 -14.09
CA SER A 166 5.28 -8.70 -14.95
C SER A 166 4.79 -9.70 -16.01
N LEU A 167 3.85 -10.60 -15.67
CA LEU A 167 3.19 -11.47 -16.66
C LEU A 167 2.42 -10.66 -17.71
N LEU A 168 1.78 -9.57 -17.30
CA LEU A 168 0.98 -8.71 -18.17
C LEU A 168 1.82 -7.78 -19.06
N LEU A 169 2.86 -7.15 -18.51
CA LEU A 169 3.67 -6.13 -19.17
C LEU A 169 4.89 -6.70 -19.90
N GLY A 170 5.37 -7.90 -19.51
CA GLY A 170 6.64 -8.43 -19.99
C GLY A 170 7.81 -7.55 -19.56
N TYR A 171 8.76 -7.32 -20.46
CA TYR A 171 9.93 -6.44 -20.21
C TYR A 171 9.54 -4.98 -19.91
N ARG A 172 8.32 -4.54 -20.23
CA ARG A 172 7.79 -3.21 -19.84
C ARG A 172 7.57 -3.06 -18.33
N VAL A 173 7.70 -4.14 -17.54
CA VAL A 173 7.63 -4.04 -16.08
C VAL A 173 8.81 -3.28 -15.46
N PHE A 174 9.98 -3.25 -16.11
CA PHE A 174 11.16 -2.54 -15.60
C PHE A 174 10.97 -1.02 -15.54
N PRO A 175 10.49 -0.33 -16.59
CA PRO A 175 10.14 1.09 -16.46
C PRO A 175 8.98 1.31 -15.47
N ALA A 176 8.05 0.36 -15.33
CA ALA A 176 6.99 0.43 -14.31
C ALA A 176 7.59 0.50 -12.89
N LEU A 177 8.51 -0.42 -12.60
CA LEU A 177 9.26 -0.46 -11.34
C LEU A 177 10.03 0.83 -11.10
N PHE A 178 10.77 1.29 -12.12
CA PHE A 178 11.56 2.50 -12.01
C PHE A 178 10.70 3.72 -11.67
N ILE A 179 9.60 3.93 -12.41
CA ILE A 179 8.66 5.03 -12.15
C ILE A 179 8.07 4.91 -10.73
N GLY A 180 7.64 3.71 -10.34
CA GLY A 180 7.07 3.47 -9.01
C GLY A 180 8.05 3.76 -7.88
N ILE A 181 9.30 3.30 -8.00
CA ILE A 181 10.37 3.55 -7.01
C ILE A 181 10.70 5.04 -6.94
N VAL A 182 10.84 5.72 -8.08
CA VAL A 182 11.15 7.17 -8.11
C VAL A 182 10.03 7.99 -7.47
N LEU A 183 8.77 7.73 -7.82
CA LEU A 183 7.63 8.43 -7.22
C LEU A 183 7.50 8.14 -5.72
N GLY A 184 7.68 6.87 -5.32
CA GLY A 184 7.67 6.47 -3.92
C GLY A 184 8.80 7.11 -3.12
N ALA A 185 10.00 7.19 -3.69
CA ALA A 185 11.16 7.84 -3.06
C ALA A 185 10.94 9.34 -2.89
N ILE A 186 10.45 10.04 -3.93
CA ILE A 186 10.13 11.48 -3.86
C ILE A 186 9.10 11.71 -2.76
N TYR A 187 8.00 10.97 -2.75
CA TYR A 187 6.97 11.10 -1.73
C TYR A 187 7.49 10.79 -0.32
N GLY A 188 8.27 9.71 -0.18
CA GLY A 188 8.90 9.33 1.08
C GLY A 188 9.83 10.41 1.62
N ILE A 189 10.64 11.04 0.77
CA ILE A 189 11.53 12.15 1.14
C ILE A 189 10.72 13.38 1.55
N THR A 190 9.74 13.81 0.74
CA THR A 190 8.89 14.97 1.06
C THR A 190 8.15 14.76 2.39
N ARG A 191 7.60 13.56 2.61
CA ARG A 191 6.92 13.21 3.85
C ARG A 191 7.88 13.18 5.04
N LYS A 192 9.08 12.59 4.87
CA LYS A 192 10.12 12.55 5.91
C LYS A 192 10.53 13.96 6.31
N ILE A 193 10.69 14.89 5.36
CA ILE A 193 11.04 16.29 5.65
C ILE A 193 9.89 16.99 6.40
N ARG A 194 8.65 16.83 5.92
CA ARG A 194 7.47 17.49 6.52
C ARG A 194 7.18 17.00 7.94
N ASP A 195 7.28 15.69 8.14
CA ASP A 195 6.85 15.03 9.38
C ASP A 195 8.03 14.76 10.34
N HIS A 196 9.26 15.18 10.01
CA HIS A 196 10.47 14.90 10.80
C HIS A 196 10.34 15.30 12.27
N LYS A 197 9.85 16.51 12.54
CA LYS A 197 9.64 17.02 13.90
C LYS A 197 8.65 16.15 14.69
N ALA A 198 7.58 15.72 14.03
CA ALA A 198 6.56 14.87 14.63
C ALA A 198 7.08 13.45 14.89
N GLU A 199 7.88 12.88 13.99
CA GLU A 199 8.50 11.56 14.22
C GLU A 199 9.49 11.59 15.37
N LEU A 200 10.27 12.66 15.51
CA LEU A 200 11.18 12.85 16.65
C LEU A 200 10.41 12.98 17.96
N GLU A 201 9.32 13.76 17.99
CA GLU A 201 8.48 13.90 19.19
C GLU A 201 7.88 12.56 19.60
N MET A 202 7.35 11.79 18.64
CA MET A 202 6.83 10.44 18.88
C MET A 202 7.91 9.49 19.37
N THR A 203 9.11 9.53 18.78
CA THR A 203 10.24 8.69 19.20
C THR A 203 10.64 9.00 20.65
N ARG A 204 10.63 10.27 21.07
CA ARG A 204 10.91 10.66 22.46
C ARG A 204 9.84 10.16 23.43
N LYS A 205 8.55 10.30 23.08
CA LYS A 205 7.45 9.79 23.92
C LYS A 205 7.53 8.27 24.08
N ILE A 206 7.72 7.53 22.99
CA ILE A 206 7.86 6.06 23.05
C ILE A 206 9.10 5.67 23.86
N ARG A 207 10.22 6.40 23.74
CA ARG A 207 11.40 6.16 24.56
C ARG A 207 11.13 6.33 26.04
N GLN A 208 10.40 7.37 26.43
CA GLN A 208 10.07 7.60 27.83
C GLN A 208 9.17 6.48 28.38
N ILE A 209 8.11 6.11 27.64
CA ILE A 209 7.22 4.99 28.02
C ILE A 209 8.00 3.67 28.15
N ALA A 210 8.91 3.41 27.21
CA ALA A 210 9.72 2.20 27.23
C ALA A 210 10.67 2.16 28.44
N LEU A 211 11.27 3.30 28.80
CA LEU A 211 12.12 3.41 29.99
C LEU A 211 11.32 3.19 31.27
N ASP A 212 10.15 3.82 31.39
CA ASP A 212 9.28 3.68 32.57
C ASP A 212 8.80 2.22 32.72
N TRP A 213 8.44 1.56 31.61
CA TRP A 213 8.08 0.15 31.62
C TRP A 213 9.27 -0.75 31.99
N TYR A 214 10.44 -0.50 31.41
CA TYR A 214 11.63 -1.32 31.68
C TYR A 214 12.06 -1.23 33.15
N GLN A 215 11.98 -0.03 33.74
CA GLN A 215 12.25 0.19 35.15
C GLN A 215 11.30 -0.60 36.06
N ASP A 216 9.99 -0.64 35.75
CA ASP A 216 9.02 -1.46 36.48
C ASP A 216 9.31 -2.97 36.36
N GLN A 217 9.88 -3.43 35.24
CA GLN A 217 10.32 -4.83 35.11
C GLN A 217 11.57 -5.13 35.95
N LEU A 218 12.49 -4.18 36.06
CA LEU A 218 13.68 -4.27 36.93
C LEU A 218 13.26 -4.33 38.41
N ASP A 219 12.34 -3.48 38.82
CA ASP A 219 11.82 -3.43 40.20
C ASP A 219 11.11 -4.73 40.62
N ARG A 220 10.59 -5.50 39.64
CA ARG A 220 9.95 -6.80 39.84
C ARG A 220 10.89 -8.00 39.70
N ASP A 221 12.19 -7.79 39.43
CA ASP A 221 13.20 -8.82 39.20
C ASP A 221 12.90 -9.76 38.00
N VAL A 222 12.12 -9.29 37.01
CA VAL A 222 11.68 -10.08 35.84
C VAL A 222 12.45 -9.72 34.56
N GLY A 223 13.41 -8.77 34.60
CA GLY A 223 13.69 -7.91 33.44
C GLY A 223 15.08 -7.86 32.78
N TYR A 224 16.13 -8.54 33.28
CA TYR A 224 17.47 -8.38 32.70
C TYR A 224 17.70 -9.27 31.49
N VAL A 225 18.29 -8.66 30.47
CA VAL A 225 18.84 -9.35 29.30
C VAL A 225 20.24 -9.86 29.67
N LEU A 226 20.47 -11.17 29.56
CA LEU A 226 21.79 -11.78 29.79
C LEU A 226 22.89 -11.05 29.00
N ALA A 227 24.05 -10.88 29.63
CA ALA A 227 25.20 -10.22 29.00
C ALA A 227 25.57 -10.90 27.66
N GLY A 228 25.68 -10.11 26.59
CA GLY A 228 25.93 -10.59 25.23
C GLY A 228 24.69 -10.89 24.38
N HIS A 229 23.47 -10.68 24.90
CA HIS A 229 22.23 -10.78 24.13
C HIS A 229 21.63 -9.40 23.80
N ASP A 230 21.15 -9.26 22.56
CA ASP A 230 20.43 -8.09 22.07
C ASP A 230 18.96 -8.47 21.91
N ASP A 231 18.05 -7.74 22.56
CA ASP A 231 16.61 -7.92 22.33
C ASP A 231 16.02 -6.77 21.53
N VAL A 232 15.10 -7.13 20.64
CA VAL A 232 14.44 -6.20 19.72
C VAL A 232 12.93 -6.35 19.84
N ILE A 233 12.31 -5.33 20.44
CA ILE A 233 10.86 -5.21 20.50
C ILE A 233 10.41 -4.42 19.27
N VAL A 234 9.52 -5.00 18.48
CA VAL A 234 8.86 -4.31 17.39
C VAL A 234 7.40 -4.10 17.74
N GLY A 235 6.86 -2.95 17.38
CA GLY A 235 5.43 -2.71 17.51
C GLY A 235 4.92 -1.87 16.37
N THR A 236 3.66 -2.07 16.04
CA THR A 236 2.92 -1.27 15.07
C THR A 236 1.78 -0.57 15.78
N ILE A 237 1.47 0.65 15.38
CA ILE A 237 0.32 1.41 15.85
C ILE A 237 -0.61 1.54 14.66
N THR A 238 -1.79 0.92 14.73
CA THR A 238 -2.81 0.91 13.67
C THR A 238 -4.14 1.38 14.26
N GLY A 239 -4.76 2.42 13.70
CA GLY A 239 -6.01 2.98 14.23
C GLY A 239 -6.01 3.32 15.74
N GLY A 240 -4.87 3.75 16.28
CA GLY A 240 -4.72 4.08 17.71
C GLY A 240 -4.63 2.86 18.65
N LYS A 241 -4.54 1.64 18.12
CA LYS A 241 -4.27 0.43 18.89
C LYS A 241 -2.82 -0.02 18.64
N PRO A 242 -1.98 -0.10 19.68
CA PRO A 242 -0.64 -0.66 19.54
C PRO A 242 -0.72 -2.19 19.52
N ASP A 243 -0.25 -2.77 18.42
CA ASP A 243 0.02 -4.19 18.29
C ASP A 243 1.53 -4.42 18.38
N ILE A 244 1.97 -5.04 19.46
CA ILE A 244 3.38 -5.28 19.72
C ILE A 244 3.67 -6.70 19.29
N GLU A 245 4.73 -6.93 18.53
CA GLU A 245 5.21 -8.26 18.17
C GLU A 245 6.69 -8.37 18.55
N TRP A 246 7.04 -9.42 19.29
CA TRP A 246 8.44 -9.68 19.59
C TRP A 246 9.07 -10.29 18.34
N GLU A 247 9.97 -9.55 17.68
CA GLU A 247 10.65 -10.04 16.48
C GLU A 247 11.71 -11.09 16.85
N PHE A 248 12.35 -10.90 18.00
CA PHE A 248 13.18 -11.88 18.69
C PHE A 248 12.90 -11.75 20.19
N LEU A 249 12.34 -12.78 20.80
CA LEU A 249 12.33 -12.97 22.25
C LEU A 249 13.07 -14.29 22.49
N ASP A 250 14.34 -14.21 22.89
CA ASP A 250 14.98 -15.40 23.43
C ASP A 250 14.46 -15.56 24.87
N GLU A 251 13.53 -16.50 25.09
CA GLU A 251 12.97 -16.80 26.42
C GLU A 251 14.07 -17.13 27.45
N LYS A 252 15.28 -17.52 26.98
CA LYS A 252 16.44 -17.78 27.84
C LYS A 252 17.22 -16.53 28.20
N ALA A 253 17.04 -15.42 27.47
CA ALA A 253 17.74 -14.16 27.74
C ALA A 253 17.17 -13.40 28.95
N TRP A 254 15.93 -13.72 29.36
CA TRP A 254 15.25 -13.12 30.52
C TRP A 254 15.13 -14.14 31.65
N LYS A 255 15.25 -13.73 32.92
CA LYS A 255 14.94 -14.65 34.07
C LYS A 255 13.44 -14.89 34.25
N GLY A 256 12.56 -14.13 33.59
CA GLY A 256 11.10 -14.35 33.60
C GLY A 256 10.43 -13.79 32.34
N VAL A 257 9.12 -14.02 32.18
CA VAL A 257 8.38 -13.58 30.98
C VAL A 257 8.02 -12.09 31.11
N PRO A 258 8.53 -11.19 30.26
CA PRO A 258 8.24 -9.76 30.34
C PRO A 258 6.77 -9.45 30.04
N ASP A 259 6.16 -8.53 30.80
CA ASP A 259 4.74 -8.17 30.65
C ASP A 259 4.50 -7.27 29.42
N LYS A 260 4.29 -7.92 28.27
CA LYS A 260 3.93 -7.30 26.99
C LYS A 260 2.63 -6.50 27.07
N SER A 261 1.68 -6.93 27.90
CA SER A 261 0.34 -6.33 27.98
C SER A 261 0.39 -4.97 28.67
N ALA A 262 1.25 -4.82 29.67
CA ALA A 262 1.52 -3.54 30.34
C ALA A 262 2.11 -2.51 29.38
N LEU A 263 3.11 -2.88 28.56
CA LEU A 263 3.70 -1.97 27.58
C LEU A 263 2.68 -1.52 26.52
N SER A 264 1.90 -2.46 25.97
CA SER A 264 0.83 -2.16 25.01
C SER A 264 -0.21 -1.20 25.61
N LYS A 265 -0.60 -1.41 26.87
CA LYS A 265 -1.54 -0.54 27.58
C LYS A 265 -0.97 0.87 27.79
N SER A 266 0.26 1.00 28.27
CA SER A 266 0.91 2.31 28.48
C SER A 266 1.06 3.10 27.18
N ILE A 267 1.43 2.43 26.09
CA ILE A 267 1.49 3.05 24.76
C ILE A 267 0.10 3.50 24.31
N ARG A 268 -0.94 2.70 24.54
CA ARG A 268 -2.33 3.02 24.14
C ARG A 268 -2.91 4.21 24.92
N GLU A 269 -2.61 4.31 26.21
CA GLU A 269 -3.12 5.39 27.06
C GLU A 269 -2.43 6.73 26.78
N GLN A 270 -1.12 6.69 26.49
CA GLN A 270 -0.32 7.91 26.31
C GLN A 270 -0.20 8.37 24.85
N ILE A 271 -0.43 7.47 23.87
CA ILE A 271 -0.41 7.79 22.44
C ILE A 271 -1.85 7.84 21.91
N THR A 272 -2.46 9.02 21.97
CA THR A 272 -3.81 9.29 21.44
C THR A 272 -3.82 9.72 19.97
N THR A 273 -2.66 9.96 19.36
CA THR A 273 -2.59 10.31 17.94
C THR A 273 -2.89 9.10 17.04
N GLU A 274 -3.89 9.23 16.14
CA GLU A 274 -4.26 8.26 15.10
C GLU A 274 -3.16 7.98 14.04
N ARG A 275 -1.91 8.36 14.31
CA ARG A 275 -0.84 8.31 13.30
C ARG A 275 -0.26 6.91 13.26
N GLU A 276 -0.47 6.24 12.13
CA GLU A 276 0.04 4.89 11.93
C GLU A 276 1.54 4.84 11.68
N GLY A 277 2.21 3.86 12.30
CA GLY A 277 3.65 3.70 12.22
C GLY A 277 4.15 2.47 12.96
N ALA A 278 5.40 2.11 12.70
CA ALA A 278 6.11 1.06 13.39
C ALA A 278 7.17 1.69 14.31
N PHE A 279 7.37 1.10 15.48
CA PHE A 279 8.49 1.42 16.36
C PHE A 279 9.34 0.18 16.60
N ARG A 280 10.65 0.40 16.74
CA ARG A 280 11.62 -0.61 17.15
C ARG A 280 12.35 -0.11 18.39
N ILE A 281 12.36 -0.91 19.44
CA ILE A 281 13.09 -0.68 20.69
C ILE A 281 14.17 -1.76 20.77
N THR A 282 15.43 -1.34 20.92
CA THR A 282 16.57 -2.23 21.08
C THR A 282 17.09 -2.14 22.51
N ILE A 283 17.17 -3.28 23.19
CA ILE A 283 17.63 -3.43 24.56
C ILE A 283 18.95 -4.21 24.52
N ARG A 284 19.98 -3.71 25.20
CA ARG A 284 21.27 -4.40 25.37
C ARG A 284 21.71 -4.29 26.82
N GLU A 285 22.17 -5.41 27.39
CA GLU A 285 22.87 -5.44 28.69
C GLU A 285 22.19 -4.55 29.75
N ASP A 286 20.87 -4.69 29.90
CA ASP A 286 20.06 -3.96 30.88
C ASP A 286 19.74 -2.49 30.57
N GLN A 287 19.97 -2.02 29.34
CA GLN A 287 19.60 -0.66 28.92
C GLN A 287 18.92 -0.59 27.54
N ILE A 288 17.94 0.31 27.41
CA ILE A 288 17.36 0.68 26.11
C ILE A 288 18.35 1.57 25.35
N THR A 289 19.00 0.99 24.34
CA THR A 289 20.03 1.66 23.54
C THR A 289 19.44 2.50 22.42
N ARG A 290 18.36 2.02 21.77
CA ARG A 290 17.78 2.69 20.60
C ARG A 290 16.28 2.54 20.56
N VAL A 291 15.58 3.66 20.39
CA VAL A 291 14.16 3.69 20.02
C VAL A 291 14.04 4.41 18.69
N LYS A 292 13.38 3.78 17.71
CA LYS A 292 13.12 4.37 16.40
C LYS A 292 11.64 4.21 16.06
N TYR A 293 10.94 5.31 15.88
CA TYR A 293 9.61 5.33 15.28
C TYR A 293 9.73 5.72 13.80
N SER A 294 9.03 4.98 12.94
CA SER A 294 8.94 5.24 11.50
C SER A 294 7.50 5.11 11.08
N ARG A 295 6.95 6.11 10.38
CA ARG A 295 5.61 5.94 9.81
C ARG A 295 5.59 4.89 8.71
N ARG A 296 4.47 4.17 8.60
CA ARG A 296 4.24 3.23 7.51
C ARG A 296 4.07 4.01 6.20
N MET A 297 4.72 3.54 5.14
CA MET A 297 4.61 4.08 3.80
C MET A 297 3.73 3.17 2.94
N VAL A 298 2.87 3.80 2.15
CA VAL A 298 1.95 3.15 1.23
C VAL A 298 2.66 3.07 -0.12
N PHE A 299 3.06 1.88 -0.59
CA PHE A 299 3.81 1.72 -1.85
C PHE A 299 2.91 1.39 -3.06
N GLY A 300 1.75 0.79 -2.84
CA GLY A 300 0.84 0.32 -3.89
C GLY A 300 0.39 1.40 -4.89
N PRO A 301 0.04 2.65 -4.50
CA PRO A 301 -0.31 3.71 -5.42
C PRO A 301 0.83 4.09 -6.37
N PHE A 302 2.07 4.08 -5.89
CA PHE A 302 3.22 4.44 -6.72
C PHE A 302 3.52 3.35 -7.73
N LEU A 303 3.47 2.08 -7.31
CA LEU A 303 3.56 0.93 -8.21
C LEU A 303 2.41 0.93 -9.22
N SER A 304 1.19 1.25 -8.80
CA SER A 304 0.02 1.36 -9.67
C SER A 304 0.19 2.41 -10.77
N VAL A 305 0.72 3.59 -10.42
CA VAL A 305 1.04 4.63 -11.41
C VAL A 305 2.12 4.14 -12.37
N GLY A 306 3.16 3.48 -11.86
CA GLY A 306 4.21 2.87 -12.68
C GLY A 306 3.66 1.83 -13.67
N ILE A 307 2.82 0.91 -13.21
CA ILE A 307 2.18 -0.12 -14.04
C ILE A 307 1.30 0.54 -15.10
N ALA A 308 0.49 1.54 -14.74
CA ALA A 308 -0.38 2.22 -15.69
C ALA A 308 0.42 2.98 -16.78
N ALA A 309 1.47 3.70 -16.38
CA ALA A 309 2.35 4.41 -17.30
C ALA A 309 3.10 3.46 -18.24
N ALA A 310 3.63 2.35 -17.71
CA ALA A 310 4.30 1.34 -18.49
C ALA A 310 3.37 0.56 -19.42
N PHE A 311 2.10 0.40 -19.04
CA PHE A 311 1.10 -0.16 -19.94
C PHE A 311 0.95 0.75 -21.17
N LEU A 312 0.63 2.03 -20.96
CA LEU A 312 0.38 3.00 -22.04
C LEU A 312 1.61 3.31 -22.90
N PHE A 313 2.77 3.50 -22.27
CA PHE A 313 3.95 4.10 -22.92
C PHE A 313 5.23 3.26 -22.76
N GLY A 314 5.14 2.05 -22.20
CA GLY A 314 6.33 1.25 -21.88
C GLY A 314 7.19 0.92 -23.10
N SER A 315 6.60 0.67 -24.26
CA SER A 315 7.34 0.48 -25.51
C SER A 315 8.16 1.71 -25.90
N GLN A 316 7.55 2.90 -25.83
CA GLN A 316 8.16 4.17 -26.21
C GLN A 316 9.30 4.54 -25.26
N ILE A 317 9.11 4.31 -23.96
CA ILE A 317 10.14 4.54 -22.93
C ILE A 317 11.37 3.66 -23.21
N ILE A 318 11.14 2.39 -23.54
CA ILE A 318 12.23 1.45 -23.75
C ILE A 318 12.93 1.69 -25.08
N SER A 319 12.17 1.98 -26.15
CA SER A 319 12.78 2.35 -27.44
C SER A 319 13.60 3.62 -27.33
N TRP A 320 13.16 4.61 -26.56
CA TRP A 320 13.91 5.82 -26.29
C TRP A 320 15.22 5.52 -25.53
N TYR A 321 15.17 4.67 -24.51
CA TYR A 321 16.35 4.28 -23.74
C TYR A 321 17.37 3.47 -24.56
N ILE A 322 16.91 2.51 -25.36
CA ILE A 322 17.78 1.74 -26.28
C ILE A 322 18.38 2.66 -27.34
N GLY A 323 17.58 3.59 -27.88
CA GLY A 323 18.04 4.60 -28.83
C GLY A 323 19.18 5.44 -28.27
N LEU A 324 19.10 5.85 -27.01
CA LEU A 324 20.14 6.60 -26.32
C LEU A 324 21.45 5.81 -26.13
N MET A 325 21.38 4.48 -25.98
CA MET A 325 22.57 3.62 -25.90
C MET A 325 23.16 3.26 -27.27
N SER A 326 22.40 3.47 -28.35
CA SER A 326 22.83 3.20 -29.73
C SER A 326 23.49 4.39 -30.43
N ILE A 327 23.57 5.54 -29.75
CA ILE A 327 24.29 6.76 -30.15
C ILE A 327 25.63 6.78 -29.42
#